data_AF-A0A1Q8BDR7-F1
#
_entry.id   AF-A0A1Q8BDR7-F1
#
_cell.length_a   1.000
_cell.length_b   1.000
_cell.length_c   1.000
_cell.angle_alpha   90.00
_cell.angle_beta   90.00
_cell.angle_gamma   90.00
#
_symmetry.space_group_name_H-M   'P 1'
#
loop_
_entity.id
_entity.type
_entity.pdbx_description
1 polymer ?
#
loop_
_entity_poly.entity_id
_entity_poly.type
_entity_poly.pdbx_seq_one_letter_code
_entity_poly.pdbx_strand_id
1 'polypeptide(L)'
;MELAGKVNAALLAMCRPNCPTLALFRNSTAANLMLIIDGARTKILYKPEFFTSAYDNYGDGGILALLAHEVGHAIDMTAPPSWMKSGWTPELRADAWAGCAFAKMNLGASALRAGLTTLSKYPSPAHPSWGVRLPALEAGYTQCGGTLSLWERAARSEDAK
;
A
#
# COMPACT_ATOMS: atom_id res chain seq x y z
N MET A 1 15.43 -2.37 4.01
CA MET A 1 15.54 -0.96 3.53
C MET A 1 15.31 -0.86 2.02
N GLU A 2 15.80 -1.78 1.20
CA GLU A 2 15.60 -1.78 -0.26
C GLU A 2 14.12 -1.71 -0.69
N LEU A 3 13.23 -2.47 -0.03
CA LEU A 3 11.79 -2.49 -0.36
C LEU A 3 11.10 -1.13 -0.19
N ALA A 4 11.43 -0.37 0.85
CA ALA A 4 10.92 0.99 1.03
C ALA A 4 11.41 1.93 -0.08
N GLY A 5 12.66 1.75 -0.53
CA GLY A 5 13.20 2.46 -1.70
C GLY A 5 12.44 2.15 -2.98
N LYS A 6 12.03 0.88 -3.20
CA LYS A 6 11.22 0.47 -4.36
C LYS A 6 9.86 1.16 -4.39
N VAL A 7 9.16 1.21 -3.26
CA VAL A 7 7.86 1.91 -3.13
C VAL A 7 8.03 3.41 -3.42
N ASN A 8 9.02 4.06 -2.81
CA ASN A 8 9.27 5.49 -3.03
C ASN A 8 9.60 5.80 -4.50
N ALA A 9 10.46 4.98 -5.13
CA ALA A 9 10.81 5.15 -6.54
C ALA A 9 9.59 4.99 -7.46
N ALA A 10 8.71 4.03 -7.16
CA ALA A 10 7.51 3.75 -7.93
C ALA A 10 6.53 4.92 -7.96
N LEU A 11 6.41 5.66 -6.85
CA LEU A 11 5.45 6.76 -6.70
C LEU A 11 6.06 8.15 -6.92
N LEU A 12 7.38 8.25 -7.09
CA LEU A 12 8.09 9.53 -7.21
C LEU A 12 7.53 10.44 -8.32
N ALA A 13 7.22 9.86 -9.49
CA ALA A 13 6.66 10.63 -10.60
C ALA A 13 5.24 11.14 -10.33
N MET A 14 4.51 10.50 -9.41
CA MET A 14 3.11 10.80 -9.11
C MET A 14 2.97 11.91 -8.06
N CYS A 15 3.92 12.01 -7.13
CA CYS A 15 3.87 12.98 -6.03
C CYS A 15 4.63 14.28 -6.29
N ARG A 16 5.40 14.38 -7.38
CA ARG A 16 6.19 15.59 -7.68
C ARG A 16 5.28 16.80 -7.97
N PRO A 17 5.68 18.01 -7.53
CA PRO A 17 6.90 18.34 -6.78
C PRO A 17 6.82 18.11 -5.26
N ASN A 18 5.68 17.67 -4.73
CA ASN A 18 5.34 17.66 -3.31
C ASN A 18 5.48 16.28 -2.65
N CYS A 19 6.50 15.51 -3.04
CA CYS A 19 6.70 14.17 -2.48
C CYS A 19 7.03 14.24 -0.99
N PRO A 20 6.37 13.45 -0.13
CA PRO A 20 6.66 13.43 1.29
C PRO A 20 8.06 12.85 1.53
N THR A 21 8.78 13.42 2.50
CA THR A 21 10.00 12.79 3.02
C THR A 21 9.61 11.88 4.18
N LEU A 22 9.82 10.58 4.01
CA LEU A 22 9.41 9.55 4.98
C LEU A 22 10.63 8.81 5.50
N ALA A 23 10.76 8.76 6.82
CA ALA A 23 11.71 7.89 7.49
C ALA A 23 10.98 6.67 8.07
N LEU A 24 11.58 5.49 7.93
CA LEU A 24 11.07 4.23 8.47
C LEU A 24 11.86 3.87 9.74
N PHE A 25 11.17 3.74 10.87
CA PHE A 25 11.78 3.41 12.15
C PHE A 25 11.25 2.10 12.72
N ARG A 26 12.17 1.31 13.26
CA ARG A 26 11.85 0.15 14.09
C ARG A 26 11.26 0.63 15.41
N ASN A 27 10.09 0.12 15.82
CA ASN A 27 9.50 0.42 17.12
C ASN A 27 8.68 -0.78 17.64
N SER A 28 9.14 -1.42 18.72
CA SER A 28 8.48 -2.59 19.32
C SER A 28 7.15 -2.29 20.03
N THR A 29 6.85 -1.01 20.31
CA THR A 29 5.59 -0.60 20.94
C THR A 29 4.54 -0.13 19.92
N ALA A 30 4.88 -0.04 18.63
CA ALA A 30 3.89 0.19 17.58
C ALA A 30 2.86 -0.96 17.56
N ALA A 31 1.62 -0.67 17.18
CA ALA A 31 0.60 -1.72 17.07
C ALA A 31 0.98 -2.76 15.98
N ASN A 32 1.44 -2.27 14.83
CA ASN A 32 1.82 -3.02 13.64
C ASN A 32 2.74 -2.14 12.76
N LEU A 33 2.33 -1.79 11.53
CA LEU A 33 2.91 -0.75 10.69
C LEU A 33 1.99 0.48 10.73
N MET A 34 2.55 1.67 10.92
CA MET A 34 1.74 2.89 11.03
C MET A 34 2.48 4.14 10.56
N LEU A 35 1.78 4.99 9.81
CA LEU A 35 2.15 6.37 9.58
C LEU A 35 1.86 7.21 10.83
N ILE A 36 2.88 7.94 11.28
CA ILE A 36 2.78 8.93 12.34
C ILE A 36 3.03 10.30 11.74
N ILE A 37 2.07 11.19 11.94
CA ILE A 37 2.15 12.61 11.57
C ILE A 37 2.24 13.40 12.88
N ASP A 38 3.38 14.03 13.12
CA ASP A 38 3.66 14.87 14.29
C ASP A 38 4.14 16.25 13.83
N GLY A 39 3.18 17.17 13.68
CA GLY A 39 3.43 18.50 13.13
C GLY A 39 4.03 18.42 11.72
N ALA A 40 5.24 18.96 11.55
CA ALA A 40 5.97 18.95 10.28
C ALA A 40 6.70 17.62 9.96
N ARG A 41 6.64 16.62 10.84
CA ARG A 41 7.37 15.35 10.68
C ARG A 41 6.41 14.20 10.40
N THR A 42 6.61 13.57 9.25
CA THR A 42 5.90 12.34 8.86
C THR A 42 6.88 11.17 8.89
N LYS A 43 6.55 10.10 9.63
CA LYS A 43 7.39 8.90 9.75
C LYS A 43 6.55 7.63 9.75
N ILE A 44 7.13 6.54 9.29
CA ILE A 44 6.52 5.21 9.38
C ILE A 44 7.20 4.47 10.53
N LEU A 45 6.40 3.92 11.44
CA LEU A 45 6.87 3.02 12.51
C LEU A 45 6.45 1.60 12.18
N TYR A 46 7.36 0.64 12.34
CA TYR A 46 7.03 -0.77 12.21
C TYR A 46 7.38 -1.56 13.46
N LYS A 47 6.45 -2.41 13.88
CA LYS A 47 6.66 -3.45 14.88
C LYS A 47 7.45 -4.61 14.25
N PRO A 48 8.64 -4.97 14.78
CA PRO A 48 9.51 -5.99 14.16
C PRO A 48 8.84 -7.35 13.99
N GLU A 49 8.06 -7.78 14.98
CA GLU A 49 7.41 -9.09 14.98
C GLU A 49 6.29 -9.14 13.92
N PHE A 50 5.59 -8.02 13.72
CA PHE A 50 4.60 -7.88 12.66
C PHE A 50 5.24 -7.96 11.27
N PHE A 51 6.33 -7.23 11.05
CA PHE A 51 7.08 -7.28 9.78
C PHE A 51 7.65 -8.66 9.51
N THR A 52 8.21 -9.31 10.53
CA THR A 52 8.73 -10.69 10.41
C THR A 52 7.60 -11.64 10.02
N SER A 53 6.47 -11.58 10.71
CA SER A 53 5.30 -12.41 10.39
C SER A 53 4.77 -12.16 8.97
N ALA A 54 4.65 -10.91 8.55
CA ALA A 54 4.19 -10.58 7.19
C ALA A 54 5.18 -11.09 6.12
N TYR A 55 6.49 -10.97 6.37
CA TYR A 55 7.52 -11.50 5.48
C TYR A 55 7.49 -13.03 5.43
N ASP A 56 7.42 -13.71 6.56
CA ASP A 56 7.43 -15.17 6.61
C ASP A 56 6.21 -15.79 5.90
N ASN A 57 5.05 -15.12 5.96
CA ASN A 57 3.82 -15.60 5.33
C ASN A 57 3.67 -15.19 3.85
N TYR A 58 4.18 -14.02 3.46
CA TYR A 58 3.85 -13.41 2.16
C TYR A 58 5.07 -12.87 1.40
N GLY A 59 6.27 -12.99 1.95
CA GLY A 59 7.54 -12.54 1.37
C GLY A 59 7.58 -11.03 1.10
N ASP A 60 8.42 -10.65 0.15
CA ASP A 60 8.60 -9.26 -0.28
C ASP A 60 7.29 -8.61 -0.73
N GLY A 61 6.40 -9.37 -1.40
CA GLY A 61 5.12 -8.85 -1.89
C GLY A 61 4.23 -8.31 -0.77
N GLY A 62 4.20 -9.01 0.37
CA GLY A 62 3.46 -8.55 1.54
C GLY A 62 4.05 -7.28 2.17
N ILE A 63 5.37 -7.23 2.34
CA ILE A 63 6.04 -6.05 2.90
C ILE A 63 5.89 -4.83 1.99
N LEU A 64 6.02 -5.01 0.68
CA LEU A 64 5.79 -3.95 -0.31
C LEU A 64 4.36 -3.42 -0.23
N ALA A 65 3.36 -4.28 -0.04
CA ALA A 65 1.97 -3.87 0.08
C ALA A 65 1.68 -3.03 1.32
N LEU A 66 2.20 -3.45 2.48
CA LEU A 66 2.06 -2.70 3.72
C LEU A 66 2.74 -1.33 3.62
N LEU A 67 3.96 -1.28 3.08
CA LEU A 67 4.67 -0.01 2.88
C LEU A 67 3.97 0.90 1.86
N ALA A 68 3.50 0.35 0.75
CA ALA A 68 2.80 1.11 -0.29
C ALA A 68 1.51 1.76 0.23
N HIS A 69 0.81 1.09 1.15
CA HIS A 69 -0.36 1.65 1.81
C HIS A 69 -0.01 2.85 2.69
N GLU A 70 0.99 2.74 3.59
CA GLU A 70 1.39 3.86 4.45
C GLU A 70 2.01 5.03 3.69
N VAL A 71 2.78 4.74 2.63
CA VAL A 71 3.28 5.79 1.73
C VAL A 71 2.12 6.45 0.99
N GLY A 72 1.07 5.68 0.65
CA GLY A 72 -0.16 6.18 0.07
C GLY A 72 -0.85 7.22 0.94
N HIS A 73 -0.98 6.97 2.25
CA HIS A 73 -1.47 7.97 3.21
C HIS A 73 -0.67 9.27 3.15
N ALA A 74 0.66 9.16 3.15
CA ALA A 74 1.53 10.33 3.14
C ALA A 74 1.43 11.15 1.84
N ILE A 75 1.33 10.49 0.68
CA ILE A 75 1.19 11.17 -0.61
C ILE A 75 -0.20 11.80 -0.75
N ASP A 76 -1.25 11.11 -0.33
CA ASP A 76 -2.63 11.62 -0.42
C ASP A 76 -2.80 12.96 0.31
N MET A 77 -2.06 13.17 1.39
CA MET A 77 -2.06 14.43 2.14
C MET A 77 -1.41 15.60 1.40
N THR A 78 -0.43 15.35 0.53
CA THR A 78 0.38 16.42 -0.09
C THR A 78 0.14 16.58 -1.59
N ALA A 79 -0.35 15.54 -2.25
CA ALA A 79 -0.57 15.49 -3.69
C ALA A 79 -1.74 14.55 -4.04
N PRO A 80 -2.97 14.82 -3.56
CA PRO A 80 -4.13 14.02 -3.93
C PRO A 80 -4.39 14.14 -5.45
N PRO A 81 -4.50 13.04 -6.19
CA PRO A 81 -4.64 13.09 -7.63
C PRO A 81 -6.11 13.23 -8.03
N SER A 82 -6.38 13.86 -9.17
CA SER A 82 -7.74 14.19 -9.62
C SER A 82 -8.65 12.99 -9.92
N TRP A 83 -8.08 11.80 -10.13
CA TRP A 83 -8.83 10.57 -10.41
C TRP A 83 -9.38 9.91 -9.13
N MET A 84 -8.92 10.31 -7.95
CA MET A 84 -9.44 9.77 -6.69
C MET A 84 -10.85 10.27 -6.41
N LYS A 85 -11.74 9.36 -6.00
CA LYS A 85 -13.14 9.69 -5.74
C LYS A 85 -13.24 10.51 -4.45
N SER A 86 -13.98 11.62 -4.50
CA SER A 86 -14.19 12.51 -3.34
C SER A 86 -14.87 11.82 -2.14
N GLY A 87 -15.69 10.80 -2.39
CA GLY A 87 -16.35 10.00 -1.34
C GLY A 87 -15.49 8.88 -0.74
N TRP A 88 -14.25 8.68 -1.20
CA TRP A 88 -13.37 7.68 -0.60
C TRP A 88 -12.83 8.16 0.74
N THR A 89 -12.85 7.28 1.73
CA THR A 89 -12.17 7.53 3.01
C THR A 89 -10.65 7.58 2.79
N PRO A 90 -9.89 8.17 3.73
CA PRO A 90 -8.42 8.16 3.66
C PRO A 90 -7.85 6.76 3.42
N GLU A 91 -8.42 5.74 4.07
CA GLU A 91 -8.00 4.34 3.87
C GLU A 91 -8.21 3.81 2.46
N LEU A 92 -9.33 4.14 1.81
CA LEU A 92 -9.58 3.73 0.42
C LEU A 92 -8.64 4.47 -0.55
N ARG A 93 -8.28 5.72 -0.24
CA ARG A 93 -7.30 6.47 -1.05
C ARG A 93 -5.89 5.91 -0.88
N ALA A 94 -5.50 5.50 0.33
CA ALA A 94 -4.24 4.80 0.57
C ALA A 94 -4.18 3.43 -0.14
N ASP A 95 -5.28 2.69 -0.16
CA ASP A 95 -5.42 1.46 -0.96
C ASP A 95 -5.27 1.73 -2.46
N ALA A 96 -5.88 2.79 -2.98
CA ALA A 96 -5.69 3.17 -4.37
C ALA A 96 -4.23 3.57 -4.69
N TRP A 97 -3.56 4.28 -3.78
CA TRP A 97 -2.13 4.54 -3.91
C TRP A 97 -1.29 3.25 -3.89
N ALA A 98 -1.63 2.30 -3.02
CA ALA A 98 -0.95 1.00 -2.99
C ALA A 98 -1.11 0.24 -4.31
N GLY A 99 -2.32 0.23 -4.87
CA GLY A 99 -2.60 -0.31 -6.20
C GLY A 99 -1.74 0.37 -7.28
N CYS A 100 -1.67 1.69 -7.26
CA CYS A 100 -0.82 2.45 -8.17
C CYS A 100 0.67 2.05 -8.04
N ALA A 101 1.17 1.90 -6.81
CA ALA A 101 2.54 1.46 -6.55
C ALA A 101 2.80 0.07 -7.14
N PHE A 102 1.86 -0.87 -7.03
CA PHE A 102 1.99 -2.20 -7.60
C PHE A 102 2.15 -2.18 -9.12
N ALA A 103 1.39 -1.32 -9.80
CA ALA A 103 1.52 -1.13 -11.25
C ALA A 103 2.88 -0.53 -11.61
N LYS A 104 3.31 0.51 -10.89
CA LYS A 104 4.59 1.20 -11.14
C LYS A 104 5.82 0.35 -10.80
N MET A 105 5.72 -0.56 -9.85
CA MET A 105 6.76 -1.55 -9.56
C MET A 105 6.80 -2.71 -10.54
N ASN A 106 5.82 -2.81 -11.47
CA ASN A 106 5.69 -3.91 -12.43
C ASN A 106 5.73 -5.29 -11.74
N LEU A 107 4.98 -5.46 -10.65
CA LEU A 107 4.96 -6.70 -9.88
C LEU A 107 4.44 -7.87 -10.72
N GLY A 108 5.13 -9.02 -10.66
CA GLY A 108 4.63 -10.28 -11.21
C GLY A 108 3.40 -10.79 -10.44
N ALA A 109 2.64 -11.70 -11.05
CA ALA A 109 1.36 -12.19 -10.50
C ALA A 109 1.48 -12.75 -9.07
N SER A 110 2.57 -13.45 -8.76
CA SER A 110 2.80 -14.02 -7.42
C SER A 110 3.01 -12.93 -6.36
N ALA A 111 3.82 -11.91 -6.66
CA ALA A 111 4.09 -10.81 -5.74
C ALA A 111 2.85 -9.93 -5.56
N LEU A 112 2.12 -9.66 -6.65
CA LEU A 112 0.84 -8.94 -6.59
C LEU A 112 -0.17 -9.69 -5.72
N ARG A 113 -0.32 -11.01 -5.92
CA ARG A 113 -1.21 -11.85 -5.09
C ARG A 113 -0.81 -11.80 -3.62
N ALA A 114 0.47 -11.98 -3.31
CA ALA A 114 0.95 -11.92 -1.93
C ALA A 114 0.64 -10.56 -1.28
N GLY A 115 0.78 -9.46 -2.03
CA GLY A 115 0.41 -8.13 -1.59
C GLY A 115 -1.08 -7.98 -1.30
N LEU A 116 -1.95 -8.43 -2.22
CA LEU A 116 -3.41 -8.39 -2.03
C LEU A 116 -3.85 -9.22 -0.82
N THR A 117 -3.32 -10.44 -0.68
CA THR A 117 -3.61 -11.31 0.47
C THR A 117 -3.11 -10.68 1.77
N THR A 118 -1.96 -10.01 1.76
CA THR A 118 -1.46 -9.31 2.97
C THR A 118 -2.42 -8.19 3.37
N LEU A 119 -2.87 -7.37 2.43
CA LEU A 119 -3.79 -6.26 2.72
C LEU A 119 -5.19 -6.75 3.15
N SER A 120 -5.64 -7.91 2.65
CA SER A 120 -6.92 -8.51 3.07
C SER A 120 -6.85 -9.11 4.49
N LYS A 121 -5.68 -9.59 4.92
CA LYS A 121 -5.47 -10.21 6.25
C LYS A 121 -5.13 -9.22 7.36
N TYR A 122 -4.58 -8.07 7.02
CA TYR A 122 -4.27 -7.03 7.99
C TYR A 122 -5.11 -5.76 7.74
N PRO A 123 -6.44 -5.83 7.89
CA PRO A 123 -7.24 -4.61 7.94
C PRO A 123 -6.82 -3.84 9.21
N SER A 124 -6.50 -2.54 9.10
CA SER A 124 -6.40 -1.78 10.35
C SER A 124 -7.81 -1.67 10.99
N PRO A 125 -7.89 -1.41 12.31
CA PRO A 125 -9.16 -1.40 13.06
C PRO A 125 -10.24 -0.44 12.52
N ALA A 126 -9.86 0.54 11.69
CA ALA A 126 -10.76 1.54 11.11
C ALA A 126 -11.08 1.30 9.61
N HIS A 127 -10.62 0.19 9.01
CA HIS A 127 -10.74 0.00 7.57
C HIS A 127 -12.13 -0.51 7.15
N PRO A 128 -12.65 -0.04 6.02
CA PRO A 128 -13.81 -0.64 5.37
C PRO A 128 -13.61 -2.12 5.04
N SER A 129 -14.71 -2.84 4.77
CA SER A 129 -14.65 -4.25 4.39
C SER A 129 -13.80 -4.49 3.14
N TRP A 130 -13.23 -5.69 3.00
CA TRP A 130 -12.39 -6.03 1.86
C TRP A 130 -13.09 -5.83 0.51
N GLY A 131 -14.40 -6.09 0.44
CA GLY A 131 -15.22 -5.92 -0.76
C GLY A 131 -15.25 -4.48 -1.31
N VAL A 132 -14.95 -3.47 -0.50
CA VAL A 132 -14.82 -2.08 -0.98
C VAL A 132 -13.36 -1.63 -1.14
N ARG A 133 -12.42 -2.27 -0.44
CA ARG A 133 -10.98 -2.01 -0.55
C ARG A 133 -10.39 -2.57 -1.84
N LEU A 134 -10.75 -3.79 -2.22
CA LEU A 134 -10.25 -4.44 -3.43
C LEU A 134 -10.55 -3.60 -4.70
N PRO A 135 -11.77 -3.07 -4.90
CA PRO A 135 -12.04 -2.15 -6.01
C PRO A 135 -11.23 -0.84 -5.97
N ALA A 136 -10.86 -0.33 -4.79
CA ALA A 136 -10.02 0.87 -4.68
C ALA A 136 -8.57 0.58 -5.10
N LEU A 137 -8.02 -0.55 -4.67
CA LEU A 137 -6.71 -1.04 -5.13
C LEU A 137 -6.70 -1.24 -6.66
N GLU A 138 -7.74 -1.86 -7.21
CA GLU A 138 -7.88 -2.07 -8.66
C GLU A 138 -7.90 -0.76 -9.44
N ALA A 139 -8.69 0.21 -8.97
CA ALA A 139 -8.77 1.52 -9.59
C ALA A 139 -7.40 2.23 -9.61
N GLY A 140 -6.66 2.19 -8.51
CA GLY A 140 -5.31 2.73 -8.48
C GLY A 140 -4.32 1.99 -9.38
N TYR A 141 -4.39 0.65 -9.40
CA TYR A 141 -3.55 -0.21 -10.22
C TYR A 141 -3.74 0.10 -11.72
N THR A 142 -4.98 0.12 -12.18
CA THR A 142 -5.34 0.42 -13.57
C THR A 142 -4.97 1.86 -13.94
N GLN A 143 -5.26 2.83 -13.08
CA GLN A 143 -4.93 4.23 -13.32
C GLN A 143 -3.42 4.47 -13.55
N CYS A 144 -2.57 3.65 -12.92
CA CYS A 144 -1.12 3.77 -13.02
C CYS A 144 -0.49 2.89 -14.11
N GLY A 145 -1.31 2.29 -14.98
CA GLY A 145 -0.88 1.52 -16.15
C GLY A 145 -0.82 0.01 -15.94
N GLY A 146 -1.37 -0.49 -14.84
CA GLY A 146 -1.51 -1.93 -14.61
C GLY A 146 -2.54 -2.56 -15.54
N THR A 147 -2.34 -3.85 -15.87
CA THR A 147 -3.26 -4.58 -16.78
C THR A 147 -4.30 -5.39 -16.01
N LEU A 148 -5.57 -5.27 -16.38
CA LEU A 148 -6.66 -6.01 -15.72
C LEU A 148 -6.45 -7.53 -15.77
N SER A 149 -5.91 -8.08 -16.86
CA SER A 149 -5.66 -9.52 -16.94
C SER A 149 -4.68 -10.01 -15.86
N LEU A 150 -3.65 -9.23 -15.53
CA LEU A 150 -2.70 -9.56 -14.47
C LEU A 150 -3.33 -9.39 -13.09
N TRP A 151 -4.09 -8.31 -12.91
CA TRP A 151 -4.86 -8.04 -11.70
C TRP A 151 -5.78 -9.20 -11.34
N GLU A 152 -6.64 -9.61 -12.26
CA GLU A 152 -7.58 -10.71 -12.03
C GLU A 152 -6.87 -12.03 -11.73
N ARG A 153 -5.73 -12.33 -12.39
CA ARG A 153 -4.94 -13.54 -12.07
C ARG A 153 -4.43 -13.52 -10.64
N ALA A 154 -4.08 -12.34 -10.11
CA ALA A 154 -3.67 -12.18 -8.72
C ALA A 154 -4.85 -12.25 -7.75
N ALA A 155 -5.97 -11.59 -8.05
CA ALA A 155 -7.14 -11.46 -7.17
C ALA A 155 -8.00 -12.73 -7.07
N ARG A 156 -8.07 -13.58 -8.11
CA ARG A 156 -8.95 -14.77 -8.19
C ARG A 156 -8.72 -15.87 -7.14
N SER A 157 -7.64 -15.85 -6.36
CA SER A 157 -7.35 -16.90 -5.39
C SER A 157 -7.98 -16.71 -4.01
N GLU A 158 -8.79 -15.66 -3.80
CA GLU A 158 -9.42 -15.40 -2.51
C GLU A 158 -10.82 -16.03 -2.33
N ASP A 159 -11.40 -16.64 -3.39
CA ASP A 159 -12.69 -17.35 -3.32
C ASP A 159 -12.55 -18.86 -3.07
N ALA A 160 -11.35 -19.37 -2.79
CA ALA A 160 -11.13 -20.77 -2.45
C ALA A 160 -10.99 -20.95 -0.92
N LYS A 161 -12.09 -20.76 -0.20
CA LYS A 161 -12.32 -21.39 1.10
C LYS A 161 -13.71 -21.99 1.15
#